data_AF-A0A3A8K635-F1
#
_entry.id   AF-A0A3A8K635-F1
#
_cell.length_a   1.000
_cell.length_b   1.000
_cell.length_c   1.000
_cell.angle_alpha   90.00
_cell.angle_beta   90.00
_cell.angle_gamma   90.00
#
_symmetry.space_group_name_H-M   'P 1'
#
loop_
_entity.id
_entity.type
_entity.pdbx_description
1 polymer ?
#
loop_
_entity_poly.entity_id
_entity_poly.type
_entity_poly.pdbx_seq_one_letter_code
_entity_poly.pdbx_strand_id
1 'polypeptide(L)'
;MPTHDKTKTPPERRKAPAGSTVRIDGLHLSRAAWTRVEALAAQLRRAGIPRAHPSGALDLLVLHPEVAAQVLAGGCRIYLCATCGAWMGAVGAIAHQDALPSHEVQGFSAPS
;
A
#
# COMPACT_ATOMS: atom_id res chain seq x y z
N MET A 1 21.96 50.74 1.61
CA MET A 1 21.01 49.90 0.83
C MET A 1 21.82 48.82 0.14
N PRO A 2 21.57 47.52 0.34
CA PRO A 2 22.39 46.49 -0.29
C PRO A 2 22.02 46.36 -1.77
N THR A 3 22.97 46.67 -2.63
CA THR A 3 22.91 46.52 -4.09
C THR A 3 22.89 45.04 -4.45
N HIS A 4 21.77 44.58 -5.02
CA HIS A 4 21.60 43.20 -5.47
C HIS A 4 22.43 42.99 -6.75
N ASP A 5 23.53 42.25 -6.63
CA ASP A 5 24.40 41.89 -7.75
C ASP A 5 23.66 40.92 -8.69
N LYS A 6 23.44 41.35 -9.94
CA LYS A 6 22.67 40.62 -10.97
C LYS A 6 23.53 39.64 -11.77
N THR A 7 24.83 39.51 -11.47
CA THR A 7 25.75 38.62 -12.21
C THR A 7 25.79 37.19 -11.67
N LYS A 8 25.10 36.88 -10.58
CA LYS A 8 25.00 35.49 -10.09
C LYS A 8 24.10 34.67 -11.02
N THR A 9 24.72 33.79 -11.79
CA THR A 9 24.05 32.69 -12.47
C THR A 9 23.17 31.93 -11.47
N PRO A 10 21.86 31.76 -11.74
CA PRO A 10 21.00 30.97 -10.87
C PRO A 10 21.60 29.58 -10.67
N PRO A 11 21.56 29.00 -9.45
CA PRO A 11 22.00 27.64 -9.25
C PRO A 11 21.21 26.75 -10.20
N GLU A 12 21.93 25.98 -11.01
CA GLU A 12 21.35 25.05 -11.96
C GLU A 12 20.45 24.09 -11.18
N ARG A 13 19.13 24.26 -11.33
CA ARG A 13 18.14 23.37 -10.71
C ARG A 13 18.28 22.03 -11.42
N ARG A 14 19.18 21.16 -10.93
CA ARG A 14 19.35 19.80 -11.42
C ARG A 14 17.98 19.15 -11.48
N LYS A 15 17.44 19.07 -12.69
CA LYS A 15 16.16 18.42 -12.94
C LYS A 15 16.42 16.95 -12.66
N ALA A 16 15.74 16.39 -11.66
CA ALA A 16 15.74 14.95 -11.48
C ALA A 16 15.41 14.32 -12.84
N PRO A 17 16.14 13.27 -13.29
CA PRO A 17 15.92 12.68 -14.59
C PRO A 17 14.43 12.41 -14.78
N ALA A 18 13.88 12.87 -15.91
CA ALA A 18 12.49 12.65 -16.25
C ALA A 18 12.22 11.13 -16.25
N GLY A 19 11.44 10.65 -15.28
CA GLY A 19 11.07 9.24 -15.16
C GLY A 19 11.45 8.52 -13.86
N SER A 20 12.04 9.17 -12.86
CA SER A 20 12.71 8.47 -11.75
C SER A 20 11.81 8.00 -10.59
N THR A 21 10.71 8.68 -10.24
CA THR A 21 9.87 8.28 -9.08
C THR A 21 8.40 8.69 -9.22
N VAL A 22 7.48 7.84 -8.77
CA VAL A 22 6.05 8.15 -8.60
C VAL A 22 5.83 8.69 -7.19
N ARG A 23 4.93 9.67 -7.03
CA ARG A 23 4.58 10.24 -5.73
C ARG A 23 3.21 9.76 -5.27
N ILE A 24 3.15 9.28 -4.03
CA ILE A 24 1.90 8.94 -3.33
C ILE A 24 2.08 9.24 -1.85
N ASP A 25 1.11 9.91 -1.24
CA ASP A 25 1.12 10.27 0.19
C ASP A 25 2.45 10.90 0.67
N GLY A 26 3.07 11.71 -0.20
CA GLY A 26 4.36 12.37 0.07
C GLY A 26 5.60 11.48 -0.11
N LEU A 27 5.44 10.19 -0.37
CA LEU A 27 6.53 9.23 -0.59
C LEU A 27 6.96 9.20 -2.05
N HIS A 28 8.28 9.07 -2.26
CA HIS A 28 8.87 8.85 -3.57
C HIS A 28 9.09 7.34 -3.78
N LEU A 29 8.31 6.75 -4.68
CA LEU A 29 8.42 5.34 -5.04
C LEU A 29 9.22 5.19 -6.33
N SER A 30 10.10 4.18 -6.38
CA SER A 30 10.65 3.74 -7.67
C SER A 30 9.54 3.20 -8.57
N ARG A 31 9.76 3.18 -9.88
CA ARG A 31 8.83 2.56 -10.84
C ARG A 31 8.49 1.10 -10.49
N ALA A 32 9.50 0.32 -10.08
CA ALA A 32 9.29 -1.07 -9.70
C ALA A 32 8.40 -1.20 -8.45
N ALA A 33 8.60 -0.34 -7.45
CA ALA A 33 7.75 -0.29 -6.27
C ALA A 33 6.32 0.13 -6.64
N TRP A 34 6.17 1.11 -7.53
CA TRP A 34 4.88 1.54 -8.04
C TRP A 34 4.13 0.42 -8.77
N THR A 35 4.79 -0.32 -9.66
CA THR A 35 4.19 -1.47 -10.35
C THR A 35 3.69 -2.53 -9.37
N ARG A 36 4.42 -2.76 -8.26
CA ARG A 36 3.97 -3.68 -7.21
C ARG A 36 2.74 -3.18 -6.47
N VAL A 37 2.65 -1.87 -6.19
CA VAL A 37 1.46 -1.22 -5.61
C VAL A 37 0.26 -1.35 -6.56
N GLU A 38 0.44 -1.09 -7.86
CA GLU A 38 -0.62 -1.22 -8.85
C GLU A 38 -1.13 -2.65 -8.99
N ALA A 39 -0.22 -3.62 -9.03
CA ALA A 39 -0.55 -5.04 -9.09
C ALA A 39 -1.36 -5.46 -7.86
N LEU A 40 -0.95 -5.04 -6.67
CA LEU A 40 -1.68 -5.33 -5.44
C LEU A 40 -3.05 -4.65 -5.43
N ALA A 41 -3.15 -3.37 -5.80
CA ALA A 41 -4.44 -2.67 -5.86
C ALA A 41 -5.40 -3.31 -6.86
N ALA A 42 -4.92 -3.79 -8.01
CA ALA A 42 -5.72 -4.56 -8.96
C ALA A 42 -6.20 -5.88 -8.34
N GLN A 43 -5.34 -6.57 -7.62
CA GLN A 43 -5.67 -7.85 -7.00
C GLN A 43 -6.68 -7.71 -5.87
N LEU A 44 -6.54 -6.68 -5.03
CA LEU A 44 -7.52 -6.33 -4.00
C LEU A 44 -8.89 -6.06 -4.64
N ARG A 45 -8.95 -5.35 -5.78
CA ARG A 45 -10.20 -5.11 -6.51
C ARG A 45 -10.83 -6.41 -7.00
N ARG A 46 -10.04 -7.31 -7.59
CA ARG A 46 -10.52 -8.61 -8.07
C ARG A 46 -11.09 -9.48 -6.93
N ALA A 47 -10.47 -9.39 -5.75
CA ALA A 47 -10.89 -10.11 -4.56
C ALA A 47 -12.07 -9.46 -3.80
N GLY A 48 -12.55 -8.29 -4.23
CA GLY A 48 -13.58 -7.52 -3.51
C GLY A 48 -13.11 -6.99 -2.15
N ILE A 49 -11.80 -6.85 -1.95
CA ILE A 49 -11.21 -6.41 -0.69
C ILE A 49 -11.35 -4.88 -0.55
N PRO A 50 -11.71 -4.34 0.63
CA PRO A 50 -11.75 -2.90 0.87
C PRO A 50 -10.40 -2.20 0.61
N ARG A 51 -10.43 -0.87 0.40
CA ARG A 51 -9.24 -0.04 0.15
C ARG A 51 -8.40 -0.47 -1.06
N ALA A 52 -9.05 -1.00 -2.09
CA ALA A 52 -8.40 -1.45 -3.32
C ALA A 52 -7.98 -0.29 -4.27
N HIS A 53 -7.32 0.72 -3.70
CA HIS A 53 -6.71 1.86 -4.38
C HIS A 53 -5.22 1.93 -4.01
N PRO A 54 -4.39 2.68 -4.77
CA PRO A 54 -2.94 2.68 -4.58
C PRO A 54 -2.46 3.00 -3.15
N SER A 55 -3.07 3.97 -2.46
CA SER A 55 -2.69 4.28 -1.07
C SER A 55 -2.97 3.12 -0.11
N GLY A 56 -4.14 2.49 -0.22
CA GLY A 56 -4.48 1.33 0.62
C GLY A 56 -3.61 0.10 0.32
N ALA A 57 -3.26 -0.10 -0.94
CA ALA A 57 -2.30 -1.13 -1.33
C ALA A 57 -0.88 -0.83 -0.80
N LEU A 58 -0.46 0.44 -0.80
CA LEU A 58 0.80 0.85 -0.20
C LEU A 58 0.80 0.63 1.31
N ASP A 59 -0.26 1.03 2.01
CA ASP A 59 -0.41 0.78 3.46
C ASP A 59 -0.29 -0.72 3.76
N LEU A 60 -0.96 -1.57 2.99
CA LEU A 60 -0.88 -3.02 3.16
C LEU A 60 0.53 -3.55 2.90
N LEU A 61 1.21 -3.06 1.86
CA LEU A 61 2.61 -3.44 1.57
C LEU A 61 3.58 -3.07 2.68
N VAL A 62 3.35 -1.94 3.36
CA VAL A 62 4.25 -1.42 4.39
C VAL A 62 3.93 -2.02 5.77
N LEU A 63 2.66 -2.06 6.14
CA LEU A 63 2.21 -2.48 7.47
C LEU A 63 2.01 -3.99 7.60
N HIS A 64 1.67 -4.66 6.49
CA HIS A 64 1.35 -6.09 6.45
C HIS A 64 1.97 -6.78 5.22
N PRO A 65 3.31 -6.77 5.09
CA PRO A 65 3.99 -7.27 3.90
C PRO A 65 3.68 -8.74 3.58
N GLU A 66 3.48 -9.57 4.60
CA GLU A 66 3.13 -10.99 4.47
C GLU A 66 1.76 -11.16 3.82
N VAL A 67 0.78 -10.35 4.23
CA VAL A 67 -0.59 -10.37 3.69
C VAL A 67 -0.55 -9.87 2.25
N ALA A 68 0.16 -8.77 1.98
CA ALA A 68 0.34 -8.27 0.62
C ALA A 68 1.00 -9.32 -0.30
N ALA A 69 1.97 -10.08 0.19
CA ALA A 69 2.59 -11.17 -0.55
C ALA A 69 1.60 -12.30 -0.86
N GLN A 70 0.79 -12.71 0.11
CA GLN A 70 -0.27 -13.71 -0.08
C GLN A 70 -1.32 -13.25 -1.09
N VAL A 71 -1.81 -12.01 -0.97
CA VAL A 71 -2.76 -11.43 -1.93
C VAL A 71 -2.19 -11.47 -3.34
N LEU A 72 -0.95 -11.02 -3.52
CA LEU A 72 -0.26 -11.01 -4.81
C LEU A 72 -0.04 -12.41 -5.38
N ALA A 73 0.26 -13.40 -4.53
CA ALA A 73 0.38 -14.79 -4.96
C ALA A 73 -0.97 -15.38 -5.41
N GLY A 74 -2.08 -14.92 -4.82
CA GLY A 74 -3.41 -15.40 -5.11
C GLY A 74 -3.65 -16.82 -4.58
N GLY A 75 -4.84 -17.36 -4.88
CA GLY A 75 -5.24 -18.72 -4.47
C GLY A 75 -5.38 -18.91 -2.95
N CYS A 76 -5.46 -17.81 -2.19
CA CYS A 76 -5.52 -17.86 -0.73
C CYS A 76 -6.76 -17.15 -0.19
N ARG A 77 -7.08 -17.40 1.08
CA ARG A 77 -8.10 -16.66 1.83
C ARG A 77 -7.42 -15.82 2.90
N ILE A 78 -7.70 -14.53 2.90
CA ILE A 78 -7.23 -13.57 3.92
C ILE A 78 -8.42 -13.03 4.69
N TYR A 79 -8.17 -12.57 5.91
CA TYR A 79 -9.21 -12.08 6.80
C TYR A 79 -8.87 -10.67 7.26
N LEU A 80 -9.89 -9.82 7.33
CA LEU A 80 -9.81 -8.46 7.84
C LEU A 80 -10.87 -8.30 8.94
N CYS A 81 -10.46 -7.83 10.11
CA CYS A 81 -11.41 -7.38 11.11
C CYS A 81 -11.97 -6.01 10.71
N ALA A 82 -13.28 -5.92 10.46
CA ALA A 82 -13.96 -4.67 10.13
C ALA A 82 -14.01 -3.68 11.32
N THR A 83 -13.91 -4.20 12.55
CA THR A 83 -13.97 -3.39 13.78
C THR A 83 -12.64 -2.69 14.09
N CYS A 84 -11.51 -3.39 13.97
CA CYS A 84 -10.19 -2.84 14.34
C CYS A 84 -9.18 -2.76 13.19
N GLY A 85 -9.53 -3.23 11.99
CA GLY A 85 -8.66 -3.17 10.82
C GLY A 85 -7.52 -4.19 10.81
N ALA A 86 -7.53 -5.18 11.72
CA ALA A 86 -6.48 -6.19 11.79
C ALA A 86 -6.55 -7.18 10.62
N TRP A 87 -5.41 -7.40 9.96
CA TRP A 87 -5.25 -8.42 8.93
C TRP A 87 -4.74 -9.74 9.50
N MET A 88 -5.24 -10.86 8.97
CA MET A 88 -4.94 -12.18 9.52
C MET A 88 -5.17 -13.32 8.53
N GLY A 89 -4.48 -14.44 8.77
CA GLY A 89 -4.81 -15.73 8.17
C GLY A 89 -5.93 -16.45 8.95
N ALA A 90 -6.35 -17.62 8.47
CA ALA A 90 -7.50 -18.35 9.03
C ALA A 90 -7.36 -18.65 10.53
N VAL A 91 -6.19 -19.13 10.99
CA VAL A 91 -5.96 -19.42 12.41
C VAL A 91 -6.03 -18.15 13.26
N GLY A 92 -5.47 -17.04 12.75
CA GLY A 92 -5.53 -15.75 13.42
C GLY A 92 -6.96 -15.22 13.53
N ALA A 93 -7.77 -15.39 12.48
CA ALA A 93 -9.18 -14.99 12.48
C ALA A 93 -9.99 -15.69 13.60
N ILE A 94 -9.78 -17.00 13.77
CA ILE A 94 -10.45 -17.78 14.83
C ILE A 94 -10.01 -17.27 16.20
N ALA A 95 -8.69 -17.21 16.44
CA ALA A 95 -8.16 -16.76 17.73
C ALA A 95 -8.58 -15.32 18.07
N HIS A 96 -8.72 -14.46 17.06
CA HIS A 96 -9.18 -13.08 17.23
C HIS A 96 -10.65 -13.00 17.59
N GLN A 97 -11.52 -13.78 16.95
CA GLN A 97 -12.94 -13.82 17.30
C GLN A 97 -13.15 -14.42 18.70
N ASP A 98 -12.36 -15.42 19.08
CA ASP A 98 -12.41 -15.99 20.43
C ASP A 98 -11.99 -14.96 21.49
N ALA A 99 -10.94 -14.18 21.22
CA ALA A 99 -10.46 -13.14 22.14
C ALA A 99 -11.37 -11.91 22.18
N LEU A 100 -12.01 -11.57 21.06
CA LEU A 100 -12.82 -10.36 20.88
C LEU A 100 -14.15 -10.70 20.18
N PRO A 101 -15.14 -11.28 20.88
CA PRO A 101 -16.36 -11.81 20.25
C PRO A 101 -17.23 -10.76 19.57
N SER A 102 -17.11 -9.49 19.95
CA SER A 102 -17.84 -8.38 19.32
C SER A 102 -17.19 -7.86 18.04
N HIS A 103 -15.99 -8.34 17.70
CA HIS A 103 -15.30 -7.93 16.49
C HIS A 103 -15.81 -8.69 15.28
N GLU A 104 -16.17 -7.95 14.23
CA GLU A 104 -16.60 -8.55 12.98
C GLU A 104 -15.38 -8.88 12.12
N VAL A 105 -15.20 -10.15 11.75
CA VAL A 105 -14.11 -10.60 10.89
C VAL A 105 -14.68 -11.06 9.54
N GLN A 106 -14.16 -10.48 8.47
CA GLN A 106 -14.58 -10.73 7.10
C GLN A 106 -13.48 -11.46 6.34
N GLY A 107 -13.85 -12.53 5.63
CA GLY A 107 -12.92 -13.33 4.83
C GLY A 107 -13.03 -13.03 3.34
N PHE A 108 -11.90 -12.83 2.68
CA PHE A 108 -11.79 -12.49 1.27
C PHE A 108 -10.97 -13.54 0.53
N SER A 109 -11.44 -13.95 -0.65
CA SER A 109 -10.72 -14.87 -1.52
C SER A 109 -9.86 -14.08 -2.50
N ALA A 110 -8.54 -14.18 -2.40
CA ALA A 110 -7.64 -13.63 -3.39
C ALA A 110 -7.59 -14.58 -4.60
N PRO A 111 -8.03 -14.15 -5.80
CA PRO A 111 -8.05 -15.02 -6.98
C PRO A 111 -6.62 -15.34 -7.42
N SER A 112 -6.39 -16.54 -7.96
CA SER A 112 -5.12 -16.94 -8.60
C SER A 112 -4.87 -16.18 -9.89
#